data_AF-A0A222FHD7-F1
#
_entry.id   AF-A0A222FHD7-F1
#
_cell.length_a   1.000
_cell.length_b   1.000
_cell.length_c   1.000
_cell.angle_alpha   90.00
_cell.angle_beta   90.00
_cell.angle_gamma   90.00
#
_symmetry.space_group_name_H-M   'P 1'
#
loop_
_entity.id
_entity.type
_entity.pdbx_description
1 polymer ?
#
loop_
_entity_poly.entity_id
_entity_poly.type
_entity_poly.pdbx_seq_one_letter_code
_entity_poly.pdbx_strand_id
1 'polypeptide(L)'
;MHSDTERDRRIAAALGWLLTQLDTVPYSVCGGLAAMAYGSQRALNDIDLFVPEIEFHAMAAKCQPYISRPAARYQGEGWDLEYLQLIVDGIKIEIGNPKDTYIFNVQLNEWQPLLIDFDAVDTHRLFGHNLSVMRQADLVAYKSVLQRDVDVQDIKQMKQ
;
A
#
# COMPACT_ATOMS: atom_id res chain seq x y z
N MET A 1 24.56 14.88 4.72
CA MET A 1 23.51 15.03 3.70
C MET A 1 23.60 13.89 2.68
N HIS A 2 23.51 12.62 3.13
CA HIS A 2 23.79 11.41 2.32
C HIS A 2 22.77 10.27 2.55
N SER A 3 21.64 10.50 3.22
CA SER A 3 20.70 9.42 3.59
C SER A 3 19.60 9.15 2.57
N ASP A 4 19.21 10.13 1.75
CA ASP A 4 17.96 10.03 0.98
C ASP A 4 18.16 9.31 -0.37
N THR A 5 19.31 9.46 -1.03
CA THR A 5 19.52 8.87 -2.37
C THR A 5 19.70 7.34 -2.37
N GLU A 6 20.29 6.75 -1.34
CA GLU A 6 20.49 5.30 -1.30
C GLU A 6 19.18 4.58 -0.98
N ARG A 7 18.39 5.11 -0.03
CA ARG A 7 17.06 4.56 0.27
C ARG A 7 16.14 4.68 -0.94
N ASP A 8 16.14 5.82 -1.63
CA ASP A 8 15.34 6.02 -2.85
C ASP A 8 15.72 5.04 -3.97
N ARG A 9 17.01 4.72 -4.12
CA ARG A 9 17.47 3.70 -5.07
C ARG A 9 16.93 2.32 -4.72
N ARG A 10 16.92 1.96 -3.43
CA ARG A 10 16.36 0.67 -2.98
C ARG A 10 14.85 0.61 -3.15
N ILE A 11 14.14 1.72 -2.89
CA ILE A 11 12.70 1.83 -3.18
C ILE A 11 12.46 1.66 -4.68
N ALA A 12 13.23 2.34 -5.53
CA ALA A 12 13.12 2.20 -6.98
C ALA A 12 13.41 0.76 -7.45
N ALA A 13 14.41 0.10 -6.88
CA ALA A 13 14.74 -1.29 -7.19
C ALA A 13 13.63 -2.26 -6.74
N ALA A 14 13.12 -2.09 -5.52
CA ALA A 14 12.02 -2.89 -4.97
C ALA A 14 10.73 -2.71 -5.77
N LEU A 15 10.39 -1.48 -6.19
CA LEU A 15 9.26 -1.20 -7.08
C LEU A 15 9.45 -1.85 -8.45
N GLY A 16 10.65 -1.72 -9.04
CA GLY A 16 10.97 -2.37 -10.31
C GLY A 16 10.78 -3.88 -10.23
N TRP A 17 11.29 -4.51 -9.18
CA TRP A 17 11.07 -5.94 -8.92
C TRP A 17 9.58 -6.26 -8.76
N LEU A 18 8.85 -5.51 -7.93
CA LEU A 18 7.43 -5.74 -7.66
C LEU A 18 6.60 -5.67 -8.95
N LEU A 19 6.87 -4.69 -9.81
CA LEU A 19 6.16 -4.53 -11.08
C LEU A 19 6.40 -5.71 -12.03
N THR A 20 7.58 -6.35 -12.01
CA THR A 20 7.79 -7.61 -12.76
C THR A 20 7.01 -8.79 -12.18
N GLN A 21 6.70 -8.76 -10.88
CA GLN A 21 5.87 -9.79 -10.26
C GLN A 21 4.40 -9.57 -10.54
N LEU A 22 3.97 -8.30 -10.61
CA LEU A 22 2.60 -7.94 -10.95
C LEU A 22 2.31 -8.19 -12.43
N ASP A 23 3.24 -7.89 -13.35
CA ASP A 23 3.06 -8.11 -14.80
C ASP A 23 1.71 -7.55 -15.31
N THR A 24 0.72 -8.41 -15.58
CA THR A 24 -0.63 -8.03 -16.02
C THR A 24 -1.68 -7.98 -14.90
N VAL A 25 -1.29 -8.30 -13.67
CA VAL A 25 -2.18 -8.30 -12.48
C VAL A 25 -2.59 -6.86 -12.17
N PRO A 26 -3.89 -6.54 -12.14
CA PRO A 26 -4.37 -5.26 -11.64
C PRO A 26 -3.93 -5.07 -10.18
N TYR A 27 -3.57 -3.85 -9.82
CA TYR A 27 -3.19 -3.52 -8.45
C TYR A 27 -3.56 -2.08 -8.13
N SER A 28 -3.68 -1.79 -6.83
CA SER A 28 -3.94 -0.45 -6.34
C SER A 28 -2.96 -0.14 -5.21
N VAL A 29 -1.97 0.71 -5.48
CA VAL A 29 -1.05 1.23 -4.46
C VAL A 29 -1.84 2.12 -3.50
N CYS A 30 -1.70 1.87 -2.21
CA CYS A 30 -2.34 2.63 -1.15
C CYS A 30 -1.28 3.10 -0.13
N GLY A 31 -1.71 3.44 1.09
CA GLY A 31 -0.80 3.72 2.19
C GLY A 31 0.07 4.97 1.99
N GLY A 32 1.32 4.89 2.42
CA GLY A 32 2.26 6.02 2.34
C GLY A 32 2.71 6.35 0.93
N LEU A 33 2.94 5.34 0.08
CA LEU A 33 3.40 5.56 -1.29
C LEU A 33 2.33 6.27 -2.12
N ALA A 34 1.06 5.87 -1.94
CA ALA A 34 -0.06 6.58 -2.57
C ALA A 34 -0.16 8.03 -2.08
N ALA A 35 0.05 8.28 -0.78
CA ALA A 35 0.04 9.64 -0.26
C ALA A 35 1.16 10.51 -0.86
N MET A 36 2.34 9.93 -1.09
CA MET A 36 3.44 10.62 -1.79
C MET A 36 3.08 10.98 -3.23
N ALA A 37 2.31 10.13 -3.93
CA ALA A 37 1.83 10.42 -5.29
C ALA A 37 1.01 11.71 -5.38
N TYR A 38 0.33 12.06 -4.28
CA TYR A 38 -0.50 13.25 -4.14
C TYR A 38 0.15 14.35 -3.29
N GLY A 39 1.45 14.30 -3.02
CA GLY A 39 2.20 15.40 -2.42
C GLY A 39 2.63 15.22 -0.96
N SER A 40 2.36 14.09 -0.32
CA SER A 40 2.94 13.79 0.99
C SER A 40 4.47 13.71 0.91
N GLN A 41 5.16 14.33 1.86
CA GLN A 41 6.62 14.45 1.92
C GLN A 41 7.24 13.66 3.08
N ARG A 42 6.43 12.94 3.87
CA ARG A 42 6.96 12.12 4.96
C ARG A 42 7.78 10.96 4.39
N ALA A 43 8.74 10.48 5.17
CA ALA A 43 9.53 9.31 4.80
C ALA A 43 8.62 8.08 4.59
N LEU A 44 8.91 7.32 3.54
CA LEU A 44 8.22 6.06 3.23
C LEU A 44 8.75 4.93 4.11
N ASN A 45 7.85 4.21 4.79
CA ASN A 45 8.20 3.08 5.66
C ASN A 45 8.15 1.74 4.92
N ASP A 46 7.14 1.58 4.07
CA ASP A 46 6.72 0.38 3.35
C ASP A 46 6.01 0.76 2.05
N ILE A 47 5.88 -0.21 1.16
CA ILE A 47 5.06 -0.13 -0.05
C ILE A 47 3.81 -0.97 0.19
N ASP A 48 2.65 -0.34 0.24
CA ASP A 48 1.37 -1.01 0.45
C ASP A 48 0.58 -1.05 -0.86
N LEU A 49 0.04 -2.22 -1.20
CA LEU A 49 -0.89 -2.36 -2.31
C LEU A 49 -1.90 -3.48 -2.06
N PHE A 50 -3.00 -3.43 -2.80
CA PHE A 50 -3.92 -4.55 -2.96
C PHE A 50 -3.79 -5.15 -4.35
N VAL A 51 -4.10 -6.45 -4.46
CA VAL A 51 -4.34 -7.18 -5.72
C VAL A 51 -5.70 -7.88 -5.66
N PRO A 52 -6.36 -8.20 -6.78
CA PRO A 52 -7.62 -8.95 -6.76
C PRO A 52 -7.51 -10.25 -5.96
N GLU A 53 -8.58 -10.64 -5.25
CA GLU A 53 -8.63 -11.88 -4.45
C GLU A 53 -8.17 -13.10 -5.26
N ILE A 54 -8.61 -13.18 -6.52
CA ILE A 54 -8.28 -14.29 -7.43
C ILE A 54 -6.78 -14.42 -7.72
N GLU A 55 -6.03 -13.32 -7.61
CA GLU A 55 -4.58 -13.27 -7.86
C GLU A 55 -3.75 -13.42 -6.58
N PHE A 56 -4.36 -13.19 -5.39
CA PHE A 56 -3.63 -13.04 -4.14
C PHE A 56 -2.77 -14.26 -3.76
N HIS A 57 -3.35 -15.46 -3.75
CA HIS A 57 -2.60 -16.66 -3.38
C HIS A 57 -1.57 -17.08 -4.44
N ALA A 58 -1.84 -16.79 -5.72
CA ALA A 58 -0.87 -17.00 -6.79
C ALA A 58 0.34 -16.08 -6.61
N MET A 59 0.11 -14.81 -6.25
CA MET A 59 1.15 -13.86 -5.88
C MET A 59 1.94 -14.30 -4.66
N ALA A 60 1.28 -14.83 -3.63
CA ALA A 60 1.94 -15.38 -2.44
C ALA A 60 2.89 -16.53 -2.81
N ALA A 61 2.44 -17.48 -3.64
CA ALA A 61 3.27 -18.58 -4.10
C ALA A 61 4.46 -18.09 -4.94
N LYS A 62 4.24 -17.12 -5.85
CA LYS A 62 5.27 -16.53 -6.72
C LYS A 62 6.38 -15.81 -5.92
N CYS A 63 6.02 -15.19 -4.79
CA CYS A 63 6.93 -14.37 -3.99
C CYS A 63 7.59 -15.12 -2.83
N GLN A 64 7.41 -16.44 -2.71
CA GLN A 64 7.81 -17.24 -1.54
C GLN A 64 9.23 -16.97 -0.99
N PRO A 65 10.29 -16.78 -1.82
CA PRO A 65 11.63 -16.51 -1.31
C PRO A 65 11.79 -15.17 -0.58
N TYR A 66 10.87 -14.24 -0.78
CA TYR A 66 10.90 -12.88 -0.21
C TYR A 66 9.94 -12.70 0.96
N ILE A 67 9.12 -13.71 1.27
CA ILE A 67 8.12 -13.66 2.33
C ILE A 67 8.80 -13.53 3.69
N SER A 68 8.46 -12.44 4.38
CA SER A 68 8.84 -12.16 5.77
C SER A 68 7.66 -12.31 6.74
N ARG A 69 6.42 -12.14 6.25
CA ARG A 69 5.18 -12.57 6.92
C ARG A 69 4.32 -13.33 5.91
N PRO A 70 3.93 -14.58 6.20
CA PRO A 70 3.15 -15.39 5.27
C PRO A 70 1.76 -14.80 5.04
N ALA A 71 1.13 -15.18 3.93
CA ALA A 71 -0.27 -14.86 3.67
C ALA A 71 -1.14 -15.46 4.79
N ALA A 72 -1.72 -14.59 5.60
CA ALA A 72 -2.64 -14.94 6.66
C ALA A 72 -3.49 -13.73 7.03
N ARG A 73 -4.58 -13.97 7.76
CA ARG A 73 -5.38 -12.89 8.35
C ARG A 73 -4.68 -12.33 9.59
N TYR A 74 -4.57 -11.02 9.63
CA TYR A 74 -3.98 -10.27 10.74
C TYR A 74 -4.92 -9.14 11.12
N GLN A 75 -5.19 -9.05 12.43
CA GLN A 75 -5.88 -7.93 13.02
C GLN A 75 -4.89 -7.12 13.85
N GLY A 76 -4.72 -5.84 13.49
CA GLY A 76 -3.80 -4.90 14.13
C GLY A 76 -4.48 -3.59 14.48
N GLU A 77 -3.66 -2.57 14.79
CA GLU A 77 -4.15 -1.23 15.13
C GLU A 77 -4.74 -0.55 13.88
N GLY A 78 -6.06 -0.65 13.75
CA GLY A 78 -6.83 -0.03 12.68
C GLY A 78 -7.16 -0.91 11.49
N TRP A 79 -6.64 -2.15 11.42
CA TRP A 79 -6.75 -3.01 10.24
C TRP A 79 -7.11 -4.44 10.60
N ASP A 80 -8.00 -5.07 9.83
CA ASP A 80 -8.29 -6.50 9.88
C ASP A 80 -8.43 -7.03 8.46
N LEU A 81 -7.39 -7.71 7.98
CA LEU A 81 -7.30 -8.19 6.61
C LEU A 81 -6.35 -9.37 6.46
N GLU A 82 -6.51 -10.10 5.36
CA GLU A 82 -5.48 -11.02 4.90
C GLU A 82 -4.43 -10.27 4.08
N TYR A 83 -3.16 -10.41 4.45
CA TYR A 83 -2.05 -9.85 3.69
C TYR A 83 -0.80 -10.72 3.84
N LEU A 84 0.18 -10.46 3.00
CA LEU A 84 1.54 -10.98 3.14
C LEU A 84 2.54 -9.83 3.13
N GLN A 85 3.67 -10.02 3.82
CA GLN A 85 4.76 -9.04 3.85
C GLN A 85 6.00 -9.63 3.18
N LEU A 86 6.59 -8.89 2.25
CA LEU A 86 7.84 -9.20 1.59
C LEU A 86 8.97 -8.28 2.10
N ILE A 87 10.21 -8.74 2.00
CA ILE A 87 11.39 -7.88 2.10
C ILE A 87 12.18 -8.00 0.79
N VAL A 88 12.27 -6.88 0.06
CA VAL A 88 12.98 -6.80 -1.22
C VAL A 88 13.95 -5.64 -1.14
N ASP A 89 15.25 -5.92 -1.30
CA ASP A 89 16.31 -4.93 -1.14
C ASP A 89 16.25 -4.14 0.19
N GLY A 90 15.79 -4.82 1.26
CA GLY A 90 15.58 -4.22 2.58
C GLY A 90 14.35 -3.30 2.70
N ILE A 91 13.52 -3.20 1.66
CA ILE A 91 12.25 -2.47 1.65
C ILE A 91 11.11 -3.45 1.95
N LYS A 92 10.24 -3.06 2.88
CA LYS A 92 9.01 -3.81 3.18
C LYS A 92 7.97 -3.55 2.10
N ILE A 93 7.34 -4.61 1.61
CA ILE A 93 6.20 -4.54 0.69
C ILE A 93 5.07 -5.36 1.31
N GLU A 94 3.89 -4.77 1.45
CA GLU A 94 2.69 -5.44 1.91
C GLU A 94 1.70 -5.56 0.76
N ILE A 95 1.29 -6.80 0.48
CA ILE A 95 0.28 -7.11 -0.54
C ILE A 95 -0.96 -7.59 0.23
N GLY A 96 -2.05 -6.83 0.13
CA GLY A 96 -3.33 -7.14 0.76
C GLY A 96 -4.28 -7.89 -0.17
N ASN A 97 -5.05 -8.81 0.41
CA ASN A 97 -6.24 -9.40 -0.20
C ASN A 97 -7.45 -8.52 0.15
N PRO A 98 -8.18 -7.95 -0.82
CA PRO A 98 -9.33 -7.09 -0.56
C PRO A 98 -10.52 -7.83 0.06
N LYS A 99 -10.56 -9.17 -0.04
CA LYS A 99 -11.64 -9.98 0.52
C LYS A 99 -11.69 -9.82 2.03
N ASP A 100 -12.89 -9.54 2.54
CA ASP A 100 -13.17 -9.42 3.98
C ASP A 100 -12.15 -8.50 4.70
N THR A 101 -11.76 -7.41 4.05
CA THR A 101 -10.87 -6.37 4.59
C THR A 101 -11.68 -5.32 5.33
N TYR A 102 -11.26 -5.00 6.55
CA TYR A 102 -11.90 -4.00 7.39
C TYR A 102 -10.88 -2.99 7.91
N ILE A 103 -11.36 -1.77 8.11
CA ILE A 103 -10.65 -0.69 8.81
C ILE A 103 -11.45 -0.29 10.03
N PHE A 104 -10.74 0.09 11.09
CA PHE A 104 -11.38 0.57 12.31
C PHE A 104 -11.75 2.04 12.18
N ASN A 105 -13.03 2.35 12.36
CA ASN A 105 -13.54 3.71 12.41
C ASN A 105 -13.39 4.24 13.83
N VAL A 106 -12.43 5.13 14.06
CA VAL A 106 -12.17 5.67 15.40
C VAL A 106 -13.29 6.56 15.92
N GLN A 107 -14.09 7.16 15.03
CA GLN A 107 -15.20 8.04 15.43
C GLN A 107 -16.41 7.24 15.89
N LEU A 108 -16.67 6.11 15.23
CA LEU A 108 -17.80 5.22 15.53
C LEU A 108 -17.43 4.08 16.48
N ASN A 109 -16.13 3.85 16.72
CA ASN A 109 -15.59 2.76 17.52
C ASN A 109 -16.06 1.38 17.00
N GLU A 110 -16.03 1.19 15.69
CA GLU A 110 -16.47 -0.04 15.01
C GLU A 110 -15.60 -0.39 13.81
N TRP A 111 -15.61 -1.66 13.41
CA TRP A 111 -14.99 -2.12 12.18
C TRP A 111 -15.94 -1.89 11.01
N GLN A 112 -15.44 -1.29 9.94
CA GLN A 112 -16.20 -1.10 8.71
C GLN A 112 -15.44 -1.70 7.51
N PRO A 113 -16.14 -2.24 6.49
CA PRO A 113 -15.50 -2.78 5.30
C PRO A 113 -14.66 -1.73 4.58
N LEU A 114 -13.50 -2.13 4.07
CA LEU A 114 -12.73 -1.36 3.10
C LEU A 114 -12.91 -1.98 1.72
N LEU A 115 -13.50 -1.21 0.80
CA LEU A 115 -13.68 -1.61 -0.59
C LEU A 115 -12.51 -1.11 -1.43
N ILE A 116 -11.93 -2.00 -2.22
CA ILE A 116 -10.87 -1.69 -3.17
C ILE A 116 -11.45 -1.82 -4.58
N ASP A 117 -11.41 -0.73 -5.33
CA ASP A 117 -11.81 -0.69 -6.73
C ASP A 117 -10.54 -0.58 -7.59
N PHE A 118 -10.26 -1.64 -8.36
CA PHE A 118 -9.06 -1.74 -9.20
C PHE A 118 -9.21 -1.01 -10.54
N ASP A 119 -10.43 -0.66 -10.96
CA ASP A 119 -10.69 0.15 -12.15
C ASP A 119 -10.59 1.65 -11.82
N ALA A 120 -10.72 1.98 -10.54
CA ALA A 120 -10.63 3.31 -9.95
C ALA A 120 -9.21 3.68 -9.49
N VAL A 121 -8.27 3.77 -10.44
CA VAL A 121 -6.87 4.13 -10.16
C VAL A 121 -6.40 5.31 -10.98
N ASP A 122 -5.53 6.13 -10.38
CA ASP A 122 -4.78 7.18 -11.06
C ASP A 122 -3.37 6.68 -11.39
N THR A 123 -2.83 7.06 -12.55
CA THR A 123 -1.44 6.73 -12.91
C THR A 123 -0.51 7.84 -12.42
N HIS A 124 0.43 7.51 -11.55
CA HIS A 124 1.47 8.45 -11.08
C HIS A 124 2.87 7.91 -11.34
N ARG A 125 3.81 8.81 -11.67
CA ARG A 125 5.22 8.47 -11.82
C ARG A 125 6.00 8.75 -10.53
N LEU A 126 6.47 7.71 -9.86
CA LEU A 126 7.25 7.79 -8.62
C LEU A 126 8.47 6.88 -8.68
N PHE A 127 9.60 7.35 -8.15
CA PHE A 127 10.86 6.60 -8.12
C PHE A 127 11.27 6.01 -9.50
N GLY A 128 10.91 6.70 -10.58
CA GLY A 128 11.18 6.29 -11.96
C GLY A 128 10.13 5.41 -12.63
N HIS A 129 9.13 4.91 -11.89
CA HIS A 129 8.12 3.95 -12.36
C HIS A 129 6.73 4.57 -12.47
N ASN A 130 5.92 4.09 -13.41
CA ASN A 130 4.49 4.42 -13.47
C ASN A 130 3.71 3.42 -12.60
N LEU A 131 2.93 3.93 -11.66
CA LEU A 131 2.20 3.14 -10.67
C LEU A 131 0.69 3.36 -10.81
N SER A 132 -0.08 2.28 -10.68
CA SER A 132 -1.53 2.34 -10.45
C SER A 132 -1.78 2.68 -8.98
N VAL A 133 -2.26 3.88 -8.71
CA VAL A 133 -2.45 4.44 -7.37
C VAL A 133 -3.93 4.57 -7.07
N MET A 134 -4.36 4.17 -5.86
CA MET A 134 -5.71 4.42 -5.37
C MET A 134 -6.06 5.91 -5.53
N ARG A 135 -7.23 6.22 -6.08
CA ARG A 135 -7.67 7.61 -6.26
C ARG A 135 -7.54 8.40 -4.98
N GLN A 136 -7.14 9.67 -5.11
CA GLN A 136 -6.91 10.54 -3.98
C GLN A 136 -8.12 10.63 -3.04
N ALA A 137 -9.34 10.66 -3.59
CA ALA A 137 -10.57 10.73 -2.82
C ALA A 137 -10.77 9.48 -1.94
N ASP A 138 -10.53 8.29 -2.49
CA ASP A 138 -10.66 7.01 -1.80
C ASP A 138 -9.59 6.87 -0.71
N LEU A 139 -8.36 7.29 -1.03
CA LEU A 139 -7.24 7.37 -0.09
C LEU A 139 -7.53 8.30 1.09
N VAL A 140 -8.05 9.51 0.83
CA VAL A 140 -8.47 10.46 1.86
C VAL A 140 -9.62 9.90 2.68
N ALA A 141 -10.59 9.23 2.05
CA ALA A 141 -11.75 8.67 2.75
C ALA A 141 -11.34 7.63 3.79
N TYR A 142 -10.57 6.60 3.42
CA TYR A 142 -10.17 5.57 4.40
C TYR A 142 -9.20 6.12 5.46
N LYS A 143 -8.30 7.05 5.10
CA LYS A 143 -7.41 7.70 6.08
C LYS A 143 -8.18 8.54 7.09
N SER A 144 -9.29 9.16 6.67
CA SER A 144 -10.18 9.94 7.54
C SER A 144 -10.97 9.06 8.52
N VAL A 145 -11.12 7.77 8.22
CA VAL A 145 -11.74 6.78 9.10
C VAL A 145 -10.74 6.31 10.17
N LEU A 146 -9.50 6.03 9.76
CA LEU A 146 -8.44 5.54 10.65
C LEU A 146 -7.91 6.62 11.62
N GLN A 147 -7.72 7.84 11.12
CA GLN A 147 -7.21 9.01 11.86
C GLN A 147 -5.96 8.79 12.72
N ARG A 148 -5.06 7.89 12.30
CA ARG A 148 -3.72 7.81 12.92
C ARG A 148 -2.96 9.09 12.63
N ASP A 149 -1.94 9.42 13.43
CA ASP A 149 -1.14 10.64 13.25
C ASP A 149 -0.60 10.80 11.82
N VAL A 150 -0.10 9.70 11.25
CA VAL A 150 0.40 9.66 9.86
C VAL A 150 -0.69 9.88 8.82
N ASP A 151 -1.92 9.44 9.08
CA ASP A 151 -3.06 9.61 8.18
C ASP A 151 -3.52 11.07 8.17
N VAL A 152 -3.58 11.71 9.36
CA VAL A 152 -3.88 13.14 9.49
C VAL A 152 -2.82 14.00 8.80
N GLN A 153 -1.54 13.63 8.95
CA GLN A 153 -0.44 14.30 8.25
C GLN A 153 -0.57 14.16 6.72
N ASP A 154 -0.78 12.94 6.22
CA ASP A 154 -0.94 12.67 4.78
C ASP A 154 -2.10 13.49 4.20
N ILE A 155 -3.28 13.47 4.84
CA ILE A 155 -4.46 14.21 4.37
C ILE A 155 -4.17 15.72 4.26
N LYS A 156 -3.45 16.30 5.23
CA LYS A 156 -3.09 17.72 5.21
C LYS A 156 -2.11 18.06 4.09
N GLN A 157 -1.20 17.15 3.75
CA GLN A 157 -0.20 17.39 2.71
C GLN A 157 -0.76 17.18 1.30
N MET A 158 -1.69 16.23 1.14
CA MET A 158 -2.33 15.96 -0.15
C MET A 158 -3.31 17.04 -0.61
N LYS A 159 -3.80 17.89 0.30
CA LYS A 159 -4.79 18.95 0.02
C LYS A 159 -4.17 20.33 -0.26
N GLN A 160 -2.85 20.42 -0.36
CA GLN A 160 -2.10 21.65 -0.64
C GLN A 160 -1.90 21.82 -2.14
#